data_AF-A0A1V5BBX7-F1
#
_entry.id   AF-A0A1V5BBX7-F1
#
_cell.length_a   1.000
_cell.length_b   1.000
_cell.length_c   1.000
_cell.angle_alpha   90.00
_cell.angle_beta   90.00
_cell.angle_gamma   90.00
#
_symmetry.space_group_name_H-M   'P 1'
#
loop_
_entity.id
_entity.type
_entity.pdbx_description
1 polymer ?
#
loop_
_entity_poly.entity_id
_entity_poly.type
_entity_poly.pdbx_seq_one_letter_code
_entity_poly.pdbx_strand_id
1 'polypeptide(L)' 'MFNNFSVKAAKGNTTIQLKIGDSTAYKNGRPVRLDPPAQILNGSTMVPVRFVSEALGAEVKWDEAAQTVRIEMRKK' A
#
# COMPACT_ATOMS: atom_id res chain seq x y z
N MET A 1 24.80 -2.07 -2.02
CA MET A 1 24.25 -1.64 -0.72
C MET A 1 22.76 -1.97 -0.73
N PHE A 2 22.30 -2.95 0.05
CA PHE A 2 20.87 -3.29 0.11
C PHE A 2 20.16 -2.25 0.98
N ASN A 3 19.25 -1.50 0.39
CA ASN A 3 18.41 -0.56 1.13
C ASN A 3 17.55 -1.37 2.12
N ASN A 4 17.77 -1.21 3.43
CA ASN A 4 17.04 -1.96 4.47
C ASN A 4 15.85 -1.19 5.05
N PHE A 5 15.50 -0.05 4.44
CA PHE A 5 14.36 0.75 4.87
C PHE A 5 13.05 0.02 4.57
N SER A 6 12.16 -0.02 5.56
CA SER A 6 10.86 -0.65 5.46
C SER A 6 9.78 0.21 6.11
N VAL A 7 8.58 0.11 5.57
CA VAL A 7 7.36 0.70 6.13
C VAL A 7 6.50 -0.42 6.67
N LYS A 8 6.05 -0.28 7.93
CA LYS A 8 5.06 -1.18 8.55
C LYS A 8 3.84 -0.37 8.97
N ALA A 9 2.65 -0.89 8.70
CA ALA A 9 1.39 -0.31 9.17
C ALA A 9 0.46 -1.41 9.67
N ALA A 10 -0.40 -1.08 10.63
CA ALA A 10 -1.35 -2.03 11.20
C ALA A 10 -2.73 -1.38 11.44
N LYS A 11 -3.79 -2.18 11.27
CA LYS A 11 -5.18 -1.83 11.58
C LYS A 11 -5.95 -3.07 12.02
N GLY A 12 -6.39 -3.09 13.27
CA GLY A 12 -6.95 -4.30 13.88
C GLY A 12 -5.97 -5.48 13.78
N ASN A 13 -6.42 -6.59 13.21
CA ASN A 13 -5.60 -7.80 13.03
C ASN A 13 -4.84 -7.82 11.70
N THR A 14 -4.80 -6.70 10.97
CA THR A 14 -4.07 -6.61 9.70
C THR A 14 -2.79 -5.83 9.87
N THR A 15 -1.67 -6.43 9.48
CA THR A 15 -0.35 -5.81 9.40
C THR A 15 0.14 -5.89 7.96
N ILE A 16 0.65 -4.77 7.45
CA ILE A 16 1.35 -4.73 6.17
C ILE A 16 2.80 -4.32 6.36
N GLN A 17 3.68 -4.86 5.53
CA GLN A 17 5.09 -4.51 5.47
C GLN A 17 5.53 -4.33 4.02
N LEU A 18 6.21 -3.22 3.75
CA LEU A 18 6.80 -2.90 2.46
C LEU A 18 8.30 -2.66 2.65
N LYS A 19 9.12 -3.20 1.78
CA LYS A 19 10.54 -2.85 1.69
C LYS A 19 10.73 -1.90 0.52
N ILE A 20 11.46 -0.80 0.74
CA ILE A 20 11.66 0.22 -0.29
C ILE A 20 12.49 -0.36 -1.44
N GLY A 21 12.01 -0.20 -2.67
CA GLY A 21 12.59 -0.75 -3.90
C GLY A 21 12.21 -2.22 -4.18
N ASP A 22 11.53 -2.90 -3.26
CA ASP A 22 11.06 -4.26 -3.45
C ASP A 22 9.64 -4.26 -4.05
N SER A 23 9.43 -5.10 -5.07
CA SER A 23 8.11 -5.31 -5.67
C SER A 23 7.28 -6.33 -4.87
N THR A 24 7.79 -6.84 -3.75
CA THR A 24 7.07 -7.72 -2.84
C THR A 24 6.80 -7.02 -1.52
N ALA A 25 5.52 -6.87 -1.18
CA ALA A 25 5.05 -6.51 0.15
C ALA A 25 4.52 -7.75 0.87
N TYR A 26 4.19 -7.60 2.15
CA TYR A 26 3.58 -8.65 2.95
C TYR A 26 2.30 -8.12 3.60
N LYS A 27 1.22 -8.88 3.54
CA LYS A 27 -0.02 -8.67 4.31
C LYS A 27 -0.21 -9.86 5.24
N ASN A 28 -0.14 -9.64 6.55
CA ASN A 28 -0.19 -10.70 7.56
C ASN A 28 0.84 -11.82 7.28
N GLY A 29 2.06 -11.44 6.89
CA GLY A 29 3.12 -12.36 6.53
C GLY A 29 2.98 -13.05 5.17
N ARG A 30 1.87 -12.86 4.45
CA ARG A 30 1.68 -13.42 3.10
C ARG A 30 2.19 -12.45 2.03
N PRO A 31 2.99 -12.91 1.06
CA PRO A 31 3.55 -12.05 0.04
C PRO A 31 2.46 -11.51 -0.90
N VAL A 32 2.61 -10.26 -1.32
CA VAL A 32 1.74 -9.56 -2.28
C VAL A 32 2.63 -8.77 -3.23
N ARG A 33 2.41 -8.92 -4.54
CA ARG A 33 3.14 -8.15 -5.55
C ARG A 33 2.65 -6.70 -5.57
N LEU A 34 3.60 -5.78 -5.57
CA LEU A 34 3.40 -4.35 -5.78
C LEU A 34 3.68 -3.98 -7.23
N ASP A 35 2.90 -3.05 -7.75
CA ASP A 35 3.13 -2.39 -9.02
C ASP A 35 2.58 -0.95 -8.94
N PRO A 36 3.44 0.08 -8.85
CA PRO A 36 4.91 0.03 -8.74
C PRO A 36 5.40 -0.36 -7.33
N PRO A 37 6.71 -0.64 -7.11
CA PRO A 37 7.25 -0.80 -5.75
C PRO A 37 7.21 0.52 -4.94
N ALA A 38 7.38 0.41 -3.62
CA ALA A 38 7.55 1.58 -2.76
C ALA A 38 8.90 2.27 -3.03
N GLN A 39 8.95 3.59 -3.00
CA GLN A 39 10.13 4.38 -3.36
C GLN A 39 10.29 5.61 -2.48
N ILE A 40 11.51 6.15 -2.36
CA ILE A 40 11.74 7.43 -1.68
C ILE A 40 11.74 8.53 -2.74
N LEU A 41 10.88 9.53 -2.56
CA LEU A 41 10.81 10.72 -3.39
C LEU A 41 10.83 11.95 -2.47
N ASN A 42 11.78 12.86 -2.71
CA ASN A 42 11.92 14.11 -1.95
C ASN A 42 11.92 13.90 -0.41
N GLY A 43 12.62 12.86 0.07
CA GLY A 43 12.72 12.53 1.50
C GLY A 43 11.49 11.82 2.09
N SER A 44 10.41 11.64 1.33
CA SER A 44 9.22 10.90 1.74
C SER A 44 9.16 9.52 1.08
N THR A 45 8.63 8.53 1.80
CA THR A 45 8.37 7.21 1.20
C THR A 45 7.00 7.21 0.53
N MET A 46 7.01 7.09 -0.80
CA MET A 46 5.82 6.90 -1.63
C MET A 46 5.47 5.40 -1.68
N VAL A 47 4.22 5.09 -1.42
CA VAL A 47 3.70 3.71 -1.40
C VAL A 47 2.50 3.57 -2.34
N PRO A 48 2.25 2.38 -2.93
CA PRO A 48 1.11 2.18 -3.80
C PRO A 48 -0.21 2.35 -3.03
N VAL A 49 -0.95 3.41 -3.34
CA VAL A 49 -2.17 3.81 -2.62
C VAL A 49 -3.22 2.70 -2.60
N ARG A 50 -3.41 2.00 -3.73
CA ARG A 50 -4.38 0.91 -3.85
C ARG A 50 -4.06 -0.24 -2.89
N PHE A 51 -2.81 -0.72 -2.92
CA PHE A 51 -2.37 -1.80 -2.03
C PHE A 51 -2.60 -1.45 -0.56
N VAL A 52 -2.13 -0.28 -0.12
CA VAL A 52 -2.25 0.12 1.29
C VAL A 52 -3.72 0.23 1.71
N SER A 53 -4.54 0.88 0.88
CA SER A 53 -5.95 1.10 1.17
C SER A 53 -6.74 -0.21 1.24
N GLU A 54 -6.61 -1.07 0.23
CA GLU A 54 -7.31 -2.36 0.16
C GLU A 54 -6.81 -3.34 1.21
N ALA A 55 -5.49 -3.36 1.47
CA ALA A 55 -4.95 -4.20 2.51
C ALA A 55 -5.55 -3.84 3.88
N LEU A 56 -5.75 -2.55 4.16
CA LEU A 56 -6.34 -2.04 5.40
C LEU A 56 -7.88 -1.98 5.39
N GLY A 57 -8.52 -2.61 4.41
CA GLY A 57 -9.96 -2.86 4.36
C GLY A 57 -10.81 -1.75 3.73
N ALA A 58 -10.19 -0.79 3.05
CA ALA A 58 -10.93 0.13 2.20
C ALA A 58 -11.21 -0.51 0.82
N GLU A 59 -12.23 -0.01 0.13
CA GLU A 59 -12.44 -0.23 -1.29
C GLU A 59 -11.85 0.95 -2.06
N VAL A 60 -11.19 0.67 -3.20
CA VAL A 60 -10.62 1.70 -4.08
C VAL A 60 -11.28 1.57 -5.45
N LYS A 61 -11.90 2.66 -5.92
CA LYS A 61 -12.55 2.73 -7.24
C LYS A 61 -12.02 3.93 -8.03
N TRP A 62 -11.94 3.75 -9.35
CA TRP A 62 -11.73 4.85 -10.27
C TRP A 62 -13.10 5.37 -10.71
N ASP A 63 -13.31 6.68 -10.54
CA ASP A 63 -14.46 7.39 -11.10
C ASP A 63 -13.98 8.08 -12.39
N GLU A 64 -14.37 7.50 -13.52
CA GLU A 64 -13.95 7.98 -14.84
C GLU A 64 -14.58 9.34 -15.19
N ALA A 65 -15.82 9.58 -14.79
CA ALA A 65 -16.50 10.84 -15.09
C ALA A 65 -15.87 12.01 -14.32
N ALA A 66 -15.52 11.78 -13.05
CA ALA A 66 -14.88 12.78 -12.21
C ALA A 66 -13.35 12.84 -12.38
N GLN A 67 -12.74 11.85 -13.04
CA GLN A 67 -11.28 11.66 -13.08
C GLN A 67 -10.66 11.59 -11.67
N THR A 68 -11.33 10.88 -10.75
CA THR A 68 -10.90 10.78 -9.34
C THR A 68 -10.78 9.34 -8.85
N VAL A 69 -9.86 9.12 -7.91
CA VAL A 69 -9.78 7.87 -7.15
C VAL A 69 -10.63 8.02 -5.89
N ARG A 70 -11.65 7.17 -5.75
CA ARG A 70 -12.52 7.10 -4.58
C ARG A 70 -12.07 5.99 -3.65
N ILE A 71 -11.83 6.33 -2.39
CA ILE A 71 -11.39 5.39 -1.35
C ILE A 71 -12.38 5.43 -0.20
N GLU A 72 -13.03 4.30 0.07
CA GLU A 72 -14.09 4.23 1.09
C GLU A 72 -13.91 3.04 2.01
N MET A 73 -14.12 3.25 3.31
CA MET A 73 -14.17 2.12 4.25
C MET A 73 -15.44 1.33 4.02
N ARG A 74 -15.31 0.01 3.85
CA ARG A 74 -16.47 -0.88 3.78
C ARG A 74 -17.24 -0.77 5.09
N LYS A 75 -18.49 -0.28 5.03
CA LYS A 75 -19.39 -0.33 6.17
C LYS A 75 -19.73 -1.80 6.44
N LYS A 76 -19.60 -2.22 7.70
CA LYS A 76 -20.06 -3.53 8.16
C LYS A 76 -21.58 -3.60 8.10
#